data_AF-A0A963HXG2-F1
#
_entry.id   AF-A0A963HXG2-F1
#
_cell.length_a   1.000
_cell.length_b   1.000
_cell.length_c   1.000
_cell.angle_alpha   90.00
_cell.angle_beta   90.00
_cell.angle_gamma   90.00
#
_symmetry.space_group_name_H-M   'P 1'
#
loop_
_entity.id
_entity.type
_entity.pdbx_description
1 polymer ?
#
loop_
_entity_poly.entity_id
_entity_poly.type
_entity_poly.pdbx_seq_one_letter_code
_entity_poly.pdbx_strand_id
1 'polypeptide(L)'
;ADYSTSERPLEELRGRVLGVIERINADPRYIRVFAIAMHKSEYVDEMVPVVDQCMECCDRHLLRQEQAFSVARARGDLPASVDPHRAALSLSVMIDGLIASWSLQPEVYSLDLAAGLINCFFYGLKHDACH
;
A
#
# COMPACT_ATOMS: atom_id res chain seq x y z
N ALA A 1 3.31 -8.02 -8.40
CA ALA A 1 2.78 -9.34 -8.76
C ALA A 1 1.74 -9.12 -9.83
N ASP A 2 1.63 -10.05 -10.76
CA ASP A 2 0.48 -10.11 -11.65
C ASP A 2 -0.61 -10.90 -10.92
N TYR A 3 -1.79 -10.31 -10.79
CA TYR A 3 -2.96 -10.92 -10.14
C TYR A 3 -3.92 -11.56 -11.15
N SER A 4 -3.65 -11.47 -12.45
CA SER A 4 -4.54 -11.92 -13.53
C SER A 4 -4.99 -13.38 -13.39
N THR A 5 -4.14 -14.25 -12.85
CA THR A 5 -4.40 -15.67 -12.64
C THR A 5 -4.57 -16.04 -11.16
N SER A 6 -4.64 -15.07 -10.25
CA SER A 6 -4.74 -15.34 -8.81
C SER A 6 -6.11 -15.90 -8.45
N GLU A 7 -6.13 -16.98 -7.68
CA GLU A 7 -7.36 -17.55 -7.12
C GLU A 7 -7.83 -16.81 -5.86
N ARG A 8 -6.91 -16.08 -5.21
CA ARG A 8 -7.11 -15.40 -3.92
C ARG A 8 -6.45 -14.00 -3.92
N PRO A 9 -6.81 -13.12 -4.87
CA PRO A 9 -6.10 -11.85 -5.10
C PRO A 9 -6.10 -10.92 -3.88
N LEU A 10 -7.20 -10.89 -3.10
CA LEU A 10 -7.29 -10.10 -1.89
C LEU A 10 -6.39 -10.61 -0.76
N GLU A 11 -6.31 -11.93 -0.59
CA GLU A 11 -5.48 -12.52 0.46
C GLU A 11 -4.00 -12.31 0.15
N GLU A 12 -3.62 -12.51 -1.12
CA GLU A 12 -2.26 -12.26 -1.60
C GLU A 12 -1.88 -10.78 -1.49
N LEU A 13 -2.77 -9.85 -1.87
CA LEU A 13 -2.52 -8.43 -1.71
C LEU A 13 -2.39 -8.04 -0.23
N ARG A 14 -3.31 -8.49 0.62
CA ARG A 14 -3.27 -8.26 2.07
C ARG A 14 -1.96 -8.77 2.67
N GLY A 15 -1.55 -9.99 2.34
CA GLY A 15 -0.29 -10.57 2.83
C GLY A 15 0.94 -9.77 2.40
N ARG A 16 0.96 -9.26 1.16
CA ARG A 16 2.05 -8.39 0.68
C ARG A 16 2.11 -7.08 1.45
N VAL A 17 0.97 -6.44 1.68
CA VAL A 17 0.91 -5.17 2.43
C VAL A 17 1.36 -5.37 3.88
N LEU A 18 0.88 -6.42 4.54
CA LEU A 18 1.31 -6.75 5.91
C LEU A 18 2.81 -7.05 5.97
N GLY A 19 3.36 -7.78 5.00
CA GLY A 19 4.80 -8.03 4.91
C GLY A 19 5.64 -6.76 4.75
N VAL A 20 5.10 -5.70 4.11
CA VAL A 20 5.76 -4.39 4.06
C VAL A 20 5.82 -3.77 5.46
N ILE A 21 4.71 -3.79 6.20
CA ILE A 21 4.64 -3.27 7.59
C ILE A 21 5.61 -4.02 8.51
N GLU A 22 5.67 -5.34 8.42
CA GLU A 22 6.61 -6.15 9.19
C GLU A 22 8.07 -5.78 8.85
N ARG A 23 8.38 -5.57 7.57
CA ARG A 23 9.74 -5.24 7.13
C ARG A 23 10.20 -3.85 7.55
N ILE A 24 9.28 -2.89 7.64
CA ILE A 24 9.57 -1.53 8.14
C ILE A 24 10.15 -1.57 9.56
N ASN A 25 9.65 -2.47 10.41
CA ASN A 25 10.17 -2.64 11.76
C ASN A 25 11.46 -3.45 11.80
N ALA A 26 11.51 -4.54 11.02
CA ALA A 26 12.64 -5.48 11.07
C ALA A 26 13.93 -4.88 10.47
N ASP A 27 13.84 -3.93 9.55
CA ASP A 27 14.99 -3.36 8.86
C ASP A 27 15.01 -1.81 8.92
N PRO A 28 15.78 -1.23 9.86
CA PRO A 28 15.99 0.21 9.93
C PRO A 28 16.62 0.82 8.66
N ARG A 29 17.30 0.03 7.81
CA ARG A 29 17.82 0.50 6.51
C ARG A 29 16.69 0.67 5.50
N TYR A 30 15.71 -0.25 5.52
CA TYR A 30 14.54 -0.19 4.65
C TYR A 30 13.75 1.09 4.86
N ILE A 31 13.46 1.45 6.12
CA ILE A 31 12.68 2.66 6.42
C ILE A 31 13.46 3.97 6.23
N ARG A 32 14.79 3.96 6.40
CA ARG A 32 15.63 5.15 6.16
C ARG A 32 15.59 5.64 4.72
N VAL A 33 15.46 4.73 3.74
CA VAL A 33 15.33 5.10 2.32
C VAL A 33 14.04 5.88 2.10
N PHE A 34 12.92 5.43 2.68
CA PHE A 34 11.65 6.17 2.64
C PHE A 34 11.75 7.51 3.38
N ALA A 35 12.39 7.56 4.55
CA ALA A 35 12.57 8.80 5.30
C ALA A 35 13.32 9.88 4.48
N ILE A 36 14.35 9.48 3.72
CA ILE A 36 15.10 10.38 2.84
C ILE A 36 14.20 10.83 1.69
N ALA A 37 13.56 9.90 0.97
CA ALA A 37 12.72 10.22 -0.18
C ALA A 37 11.49 11.08 0.17
N MET A 38 10.89 10.88 1.35
CA MET A 38 9.65 11.55 1.77
C MET A 38 9.89 12.88 2.48
N HIS A 39 11.01 13.04 3.20
CA HIS A 39 11.21 14.20 4.10
C HIS A 39 12.48 15.02 3.81
N LYS A 40 13.45 14.48 3.08
CA LYS A 40 14.68 15.23 2.76
C LYS A 40 14.62 15.74 1.33
N SER A 41 14.32 17.03 1.23
CA SER A 41 13.99 17.75 0.00
C SER A 41 15.08 18.76 -0.40
N GLU A 42 16.37 18.46 -0.19
CA GLU A 42 17.39 19.22 -0.94
C GLU A 42 17.37 18.72 -2.39
N TYR A 43 16.39 19.23 -3.14
CA TYR A 43 16.27 19.05 -4.58
C TYR A 43 17.47 19.73 -5.23
N VAL A 44 18.52 18.94 -5.41
CA VAL A 44 19.59 19.25 -6.37
C VAL A 44 19.15 18.62 -7.70
N ASP A 45 19.37 19.29 -8.83
CA ASP A 45 19.00 18.80 -10.18
C ASP A 45 19.37 17.32 -10.46
N GLU A 46 20.33 16.78 -9.70
CA GLU A 46 20.77 15.38 -9.73
C GLU A 46 19.73 14.35 -9.21
N MET A 47 18.71 14.77 -8.45
CA MET A 47 17.70 13.86 -7.86
C MET A 47 16.46 13.63 -8.75
N VAL A 48 16.28 14.41 -9.82
CA VAL A 48 15.12 14.29 -10.73
C VAL A 48 14.90 12.85 -11.23
N PRO A 49 15.93 12.10 -11.69
CA PRO A 49 15.73 10.72 -12.16
C PRO A 49 15.28 9.75 -11.07
N VAL A 50 15.66 10.00 -9.80
CA VAL A 50 15.28 9.16 -8.67
C VAL A 50 13.82 9.41 -8.30
N VAL A 51 13.39 10.68 -8.32
CA VAL A 51 11.99 11.05 -8.07
C VAL A 51 11.08 10.48 -9.15
N ASP A 52 11.44 10.61 -10.43
CA ASP A 52 10.68 10.02 -11.54
C ASP A 52 10.56 8.49 -11.39
N GLN A 53 11.66 7.81 -11.04
CA GLN A 53 11.65 6.37 -10.80
C GLN A 53 10.75 5.98 -9.62
N CYS A 54 10.71 6.79 -8.56
CA CYS A 54 9.80 6.61 -7.42
C CYS A 54 8.34 6.79 -7.84
N MET A 55 8.01 7.84 -8.60
CA MET A 55 6.66 8.08 -9.11
C MET A 55 6.19 6.93 -10.01
N GLU A 56 7.02 6.49 -10.96
CA GLU A 56 6.71 5.32 -11.78
C GLU A 56 6.53 4.05 -10.93
N CYS A 57 7.28 3.91 -9.84
CA CYS A 57 7.13 2.78 -8.93
C CYS A 57 5.77 2.82 -8.22
N CYS A 58 5.36 3.99 -7.75
CA CYS A 58 4.05 4.24 -7.16
C CYS A 58 2.92 3.95 -8.16
N ASP A 59 3.02 4.45 -9.39
CA ASP A 59 2.02 4.21 -10.45
C ASP A 59 1.89 2.72 -10.77
N ARG A 60 3.03 2.02 -10.93
CA ARG A 60 3.02 0.57 -11.13
C ARG A 60 2.46 -0.18 -9.92
N HIS A 61 2.64 0.34 -8.71
CA HIS A 61 2.09 -0.26 -7.51
C HIS A 61 0.56 -0.11 -7.47
N LEU A 62 0.06 1.09 -7.73
CA LEU A 62 -1.37 1.39 -7.81
C LEU A 62 -2.07 0.50 -8.84
N LEU A 63 -1.52 0.39 -10.06
CA LEU A 63 -2.07 -0.46 -11.12
C LEU A 63 -2.16 -1.94 -10.70
N ARG A 64 -1.18 -2.44 -9.95
CA ARG A 64 -1.20 -3.83 -9.44
C ARG A 64 -2.25 -4.03 -8.35
N GLN A 65 -2.43 -3.05 -7.47
CA GLN A 65 -3.48 -3.09 -6.45
C GLN A 65 -4.86 -3.06 -7.11
N GLU A 66 -5.06 -2.17 -8.09
CA GLU A 66 -6.30 -2.07 -8.87
C GLU A 66 -6.61 -3.38 -9.61
N GLN A 67 -5.59 -4.03 -10.19
CA GLN A 67 -5.75 -5.35 -10.82
C GLN A 67 -6.24 -6.39 -9.81
N ALA A 68 -5.66 -6.45 -8.61
CA ALA A 68 -6.09 -7.40 -7.58
C ALA A 68 -7.56 -7.17 -7.17
N PHE A 69 -7.96 -5.91 -6.95
CA PHE A 69 -9.35 -5.56 -6.64
C PHE A 69 -10.30 -5.85 -7.80
N SER A 70 -9.87 -5.61 -9.05
CA SER A 70 -10.66 -5.90 -10.24
C SER A 70 -10.91 -7.40 -10.41
N VAL A 71 -9.87 -8.23 -10.23
CA VAL A 71 -9.99 -9.70 -10.30
C VAL A 71 -10.88 -10.20 -9.16
N ALA A 72 -10.69 -9.69 -7.93
CA ALA A 72 -11.54 -10.05 -6.79
C ALA A 72 -13.02 -9.73 -7.04
N ARG A 73 -13.32 -8.53 -7.55
CA ARG A 73 -14.69 -8.12 -7.89
C ARG A 73 -15.29 -8.97 -9.00
N ALA A 74 -14.53 -9.26 -10.06
CA ALA A 74 -14.98 -10.10 -11.17
C ALA A 74 -15.31 -11.54 -10.73
N ARG A 75 -14.66 -12.02 -9.66
CA ARG A 75 -14.89 -13.34 -9.05
C ARG A 75 -16.04 -13.36 -8.03
N GLY A 76 -16.56 -12.19 -7.64
CA GLY A 76 -17.57 -12.06 -6.58
C GLY A 76 -17.00 -12.06 -5.15
N ASP A 77 -15.68 -11.92 -5.00
CA ASP A 77 -15.01 -11.81 -3.69
C ASP A 77 -15.19 -10.42 -3.04
N LEU A 78 -15.74 -9.46 -3.79
CA LEU A 78 -16.11 -8.10 -3.36
C LEU A 78 -17.52 -7.74 -3.85
N PRO A 79 -18.24 -6.86 -3.13
CA PRO A 79 -19.46 -6.25 -3.62
C PRO A 79 -19.25 -5.55 -4.97
N ALA A 80 -20.27 -5.62 -5.85
CA ALA A 80 -20.20 -4.99 -7.18
C ALA A 80 -20.06 -3.45 -7.13
N SER A 81 -20.51 -2.84 -6.05
CA SER A 81 -20.38 -1.41 -5.76
C SER A 81 -18.96 -0.97 -5.40
N VAL A 82 -18.06 -1.90 -5.06
CA VAL A 82 -16.65 -1.54 -4.85
C VAL A 82 -16.03 -1.12 -6.19
N ASP A 83 -15.52 0.10 -6.22
CA ASP A 83 -14.70 0.60 -7.31
C ASP A 83 -13.22 0.18 -7.08
N PRO A 84 -12.63 -0.66 -7.96
CA PRO A 84 -11.28 -1.16 -7.80
C PRO A 84 -10.21 -0.08 -7.73
N HIS A 85 -10.38 1.01 -8.50
CA HIS A 85 -9.43 2.11 -8.53
C HIS A 85 -9.47 2.89 -7.22
N ARG A 86 -10.68 3.20 -6.72
CA ARG A 86 -10.85 3.86 -5.41
C ARG A 86 -10.34 3.01 -4.26
N ALA A 87 -10.58 1.69 -4.30
CA ALA A 87 -10.04 0.76 -3.32
C ALA A 87 -8.50 0.72 -3.36
N ALA A 88 -7.90 0.67 -4.56
CA ALA A 88 -6.46 0.72 -4.74
C ALA A 88 -5.87 2.02 -4.16
N LEU A 89 -6.41 3.17 -4.57
CA LEU A 89 -5.95 4.48 -4.14
C LEU A 89 -6.06 4.65 -2.60
N SER A 90 -7.18 4.22 -2.02
CA SER A 90 -7.39 4.30 -0.57
C SER A 90 -6.37 3.46 0.20
N LEU A 91 -6.05 2.27 -0.32
CA LEU A 91 -5.02 1.41 0.26
C LEU A 91 -3.63 2.03 0.13
N SER A 92 -3.28 2.58 -1.04
CA SER A 92 -1.97 3.25 -1.25
C SER A 92 -1.79 4.41 -0.27
N VAL A 93 -2.77 5.32 -0.18
CA VAL A 93 -2.71 6.49 0.72
C VAL A 93 -2.58 6.07 2.18
N MET A 94 -3.29 5.02 2.60
CA MET A 94 -3.17 4.48 3.95
C MET A 94 -1.75 3.95 4.23
N ILE A 95 -1.20 3.15 3.32
CA ILE A 95 0.14 2.59 3.46
C ILE A 95 1.20 3.69 3.47
N ASP A 96 1.09 4.65 2.56
CA ASP A 96 2.02 5.77 2.46
C ASP A 96 2.01 6.61 3.73
N GLY A 97 0.83 6.86 4.31
CA GLY A 97 0.69 7.58 5.59
C GLY A 97 1.31 6.83 6.77
N LEU A 98 1.16 5.50 6.83
CA LEU A 98 1.82 4.66 7.82
C LEU A 98 3.35 4.75 7.67
N ILE A 99 3.86 4.52 6.46
CA ILE A 99 5.30 4.60 6.15
C ILE A 99 5.87 5.98 6.51
N ALA A 100 5.20 7.05 6.07
CA ALA A 100 5.63 8.42 6.32
C ALA A 100 5.75 8.69 7.82
N SER A 101 4.73 8.31 8.59
CA SER A 101 4.68 8.56 10.04
C SER A 101 5.79 7.80 10.77
N TRP A 102 5.97 6.51 10.46
CA TRP A 102 7.02 5.70 11.07
C TRP A 102 8.43 6.16 10.65
N SER A 103 8.58 6.64 9.42
CA SER A 103 9.87 7.12 8.89
C SER A 103 10.34 8.39 9.60
N LEU A 104 9.42 9.24 10.07
CA LEU A 104 9.72 10.43 10.88
C LEU A 104 9.99 10.08 12.33
N GLN A 105 9.11 9.26 12.91
CA GLN A 105 9.15 8.88 14.31
C GLN A 105 8.95 7.36 14.40
N PRO A 106 10.06 6.58 14.46
CA PRO A 106 9.97 5.17 14.75
C PRO A 106 9.18 4.95 16.05
N GLU A 107 8.38 3.88 16.11
CA GLU A 107 7.55 3.53 17.27
C GLU A 107 6.42 4.53 17.59
N VAL A 108 6.07 5.44 16.66
CA VAL A 108 4.91 6.36 16.82
C VAL A 108 3.56 5.64 16.97
N TYR A 109 3.48 4.40 16.51
CA TYR A 109 2.37 3.47 16.75
C TYR A 109 2.92 2.05 16.93
N SER A 110 2.07 1.07 17.28
CA SER A 110 2.45 -0.35 17.27
C SER A 110 2.19 -0.98 15.89
N LEU A 111 3.00 -1.97 15.50
CA LEU A 111 2.75 -2.70 14.24
C LEU A 111 1.41 -3.42 14.24
N ASP A 112 0.96 -3.87 15.41
CA ASP A 112 -0.36 -4.49 15.57
C ASP A 112 -1.47 -3.50 15.20
N LEU A 113 -1.31 -2.22 15.53
CA LEU A 113 -2.25 -1.18 15.12
C LEU A 113 -2.23 -1.00 13.61
N ALA A 114 -1.05 -0.91 12.99
CA ALA A 114 -0.94 -0.79 11.53
C ALA A 114 -1.56 -2.00 10.80
N ALA A 115 -1.23 -3.21 11.25
CA ALA A 115 -1.83 -4.45 10.75
C ALA A 115 -3.35 -4.48 10.96
N GLY A 116 -3.82 -4.01 12.12
CA GLY A 116 -5.24 -3.86 12.44
C GLY A 116 -5.96 -2.94 11.45
N LEU A 117 -5.41 -1.75 11.17
CA LEU A 117 -5.98 -0.81 10.20
C LEU A 117 -6.10 -1.42 8.80
N ILE A 118 -5.06 -2.12 8.35
CA ILE A 118 -5.06 -2.82 7.06
C ILE A 118 -6.14 -3.92 7.05
N ASN A 119 -6.21 -4.74 8.10
CA ASN A 119 -7.22 -5.79 8.19
C ASN A 119 -8.65 -5.20 8.23
N CYS A 120 -8.87 -4.10 8.95
CA CYS A 120 -10.13 -3.38 8.97
C CYS A 120 -10.51 -2.85 7.59
N PHE A 121 -9.57 -2.31 6.83
CA PHE A 121 -9.80 -1.87 5.45
C PHE A 121 -10.28 -3.02 4.56
N PHE A 122 -9.57 -4.16 4.55
CA PHE A 122 -9.98 -5.34 3.76
C PHE A 122 -11.30 -5.95 4.24
N TYR A 123 -11.57 -5.91 5.55
CA TYR A 123 -12.84 -6.37 6.12
C TYR A 123 -14.00 -5.46 5.68
N GLY A 124 -13.81 -4.14 5.76
CA GLY A 124 -14.78 -3.13 5.35
C GLY A 124 -15.16 -3.28 3.89
N LEU A 125 -14.17 -3.38 2.98
CA LEU A 125 -14.43 -3.60 1.55
C LEU A 125 -15.29 -4.84 1.25
N LYS A 126 -15.23 -5.88 2.09
CA LYS A 126 -16.02 -7.11 1.92
C LYS A 126 -17.45 -7.00 2.45
N HIS A 127 -17.70 -6.14 3.43
CA HIS A 127 -18.96 -6.15 4.20
C HIS A 127 -19.77 -4.86 4.07
N ASP A 128 -19.11 -3.72 3.86
CA ASP A 128 -19.75 -2.42 3.67
C ASP A 128 -19.20 -1.77 2.41
N ALA A 129 -20.03 -1.73 1.37
CA ALA A 129 -19.85 -0.80 0.27
C ALA A 129 -20.21 0.61 0.73
N CYS A 130 -19.44 1.17 1.68
CA CYS A 130 -19.53 2.58 1.96
C CYS A 130 -18.59 3.30 0.99
N HIS A 131 -19.06 3.52 -0.24
CA HIS A 131 -18.74 4.64 -1.11
C HIS A 131 -19.75 4.72 -2.27
#